data_AF-A0A517SVK3-F1
#
_entry.id   AF-A0A517SVK3-F1
#
_cell.length_a   1.000
_cell.length_b   1.000
_cell.length_c   1.000
_cell.angle_alpha   90.00
_cell.angle_beta   90.00
_cell.angle_gamma   90.00
#
_symmetry.space_group_name_H-M   'P 1'
#
loop_
_entity.id
_entity.type
_entity.pdbx_description
1 polymer ?
#
loop_
_entity_poly.entity_id
_entity_poly.type
_entity_poly.pdbx_seq_one_letter_code
_entity_poly.pdbx_strand_id
1 'polypeptide(L)'
;MTSTPRYYFAYGSNFCLTDWNEWCERRGIDGSGLTPVCPVYLPDYKLHFSHFSTSRGGGALNILPSLGHAVEGMLMTADDHAWEALDCKEGAPYVYEAIDKTVLDLDGNQFSAIVYILRPDRVRAFVEPTVEYVETVRRGLRAFDLDTDAVNAASEGKEPRPAATAVFTYGTLMRGECRFSAFGTNNVAAAMLASTPGELVDLGAYPGLLPDELSKSDKHVQGDFIRIRNLEQTLLELDRIEGFEGYDPQSLFIRRLVPVDVGGRIRMAWTYEYNLHTAPDAQRLTHGCWREHRGKKQEFLSELVKDHAHCVPERRLINRLRRLELSCLSWNWNFASGELISPPEENSDDKKTTIFHRFTEG
;
A
#
# COMPACT_ATOMS: atom_id res chain seq x y z
N MET A 1 -13.73 -27.68 19.39
CA MET A 1 -13.13 -26.34 19.63
C MET A 1 -12.28 -26.05 18.41
N THR A 2 -12.74 -25.19 17.50
CA THR A 2 -11.92 -24.79 16.35
C THR A 2 -10.80 -23.91 16.89
N SER A 3 -9.58 -24.43 16.91
CA SER A 3 -8.39 -23.63 17.18
C SER A 3 -8.37 -22.49 16.16
N THR A 4 -8.15 -21.25 16.63
CA THR A 4 -7.87 -20.13 15.74
C THR A 4 -6.68 -20.51 14.86
N PRO A 5 -6.75 -20.33 13.52
CA PRO A 5 -5.64 -20.65 12.64
C PRO A 5 -4.42 -19.82 13.03
N ARG A 6 -3.27 -20.48 13.15
CA ARG A 6 -1.98 -19.82 13.35
C ARG A 6 -1.44 -19.42 11.98
N TYR A 7 -1.18 -18.13 11.79
CA TYR A 7 -0.64 -17.61 10.54
C TYR A 7 0.87 -17.45 10.61
N TYR A 8 1.52 -17.67 9.47
CA TYR A 8 2.93 -17.42 9.22
C TYR A 8 3.06 -16.39 8.09
N PHE A 9 3.86 -15.35 8.30
CA PHE A 9 4.20 -14.39 7.26
C PHE A 9 5.54 -14.76 6.62
N ALA A 10 5.47 -15.21 5.37
CA ALA A 10 6.63 -15.64 4.61
C ALA A 10 7.14 -14.50 3.70
N TYR A 11 8.36 -14.03 3.96
CA TYR A 11 9.03 -12.98 3.16
C TYR A 11 10.36 -13.41 2.52
N GLY A 12 10.87 -14.60 2.88
CA GLY A 12 12.13 -15.17 2.39
C GLY A 12 11.97 -16.48 1.62
N SER A 13 12.94 -17.39 1.61
CA SER A 13 12.83 -18.61 0.77
C SER A 13 11.62 -19.51 1.07
N ASN A 14 10.97 -19.37 2.24
CA ASN A 14 9.88 -20.25 2.67
C ASN A 14 8.56 -20.09 1.92
N PHE A 15 8.34 -19.00 1.16
CA PHE A 15 7.17 -18.97 0.26
C PHE A 15 7.48 -19.57 -1.12
N CYS A 16 8.74 -19.88 -1.44
CA CYS A 16 9.05 -20.76 -2.57
C CYS A 16 8.75 -22.20 -2.15
N LEU A 17 7.52 -22.68 -2.43
CA LEU A 17 7.09 -24.03 -2.04
C LEU A 17 8.00 -25.13 -2.61
N THR A 18 8.67 -24.89 -3.74
CA THR A 18 9.72 -25.79 -4.26
C THR A 18 10.90 -25.89 -3.30
N ASP A 19 11.46 -24.78 -2.81
CA ASP A 19 12.56 -24.79 -1.84
C ASP A 19 12.14 -25.38 -0.49
N TRP A 20 10.90 -25.12 -0.07
CA TRP A 20 10.31 -25.73 1.11
C TRP A 20 10.24 -27.26 0.98
N ASN A 21 9.62 -27.76 -0.09
CA ASN A 21 9.45 -29.20 -0.31
C ASN A 21 10.79 -29.91 -0.47
N GLU A 22 11.74 -29.34 -1.22
CA GLU A 22 13.11 -29.90 -1.35
C GLU A 22 13.87 -29.93 -0.01
N TRP A 23 13.60 -28.98 0.89
CA TRP A 23 14.18 -28.97 2.23
C TRP A 23 13.56 -30.06 3.13
N CYS A 24 12.24 -30.25 3.04
CA CYS A 24 11.48 -31.27 3.77
C CYS A 24 11.84 -32.68 3.31
N GLU A 25 11.87 -32.93 1.99
CA GLU A 25 12.21 -34.22 1.38
C GLU A 25 13.60 -34.71 1.82
N ARG A 26 14.61 -33.81 1.82
CA ARG A 26 15.97 -34.14 2.29
C ARG A 26 16.05 -34.54 3.76
N ARG A 27 15.01 -34.26 4.55
CA ARG A 27 14.92 -34.58 5.98
C ARG A 27 13.87 -35.64 6.29
N GLY A 28 13.16 -36.16 5.29
CA GLY A 28 12.05 -37.10 5.50
C GLY A 28 10.87 -36.47 6.24
N ILE A 29 10.65 -35.17 6.08
CA ILE A 29 9.54 -34.42 6.67
C ILE A 29 8.44 -34.27 5.61
N ASP A 30 7.17 -34.34 6.01
CA ASP A 30 6.04 -33.98 5.14
C ASP A 30 5.90 -32.45 5.06
N GLY A 31 6.11 -31.88 3.87
CA GLY A 31 6.00 -30.44 3.64
C GLY A 31 4.59 -29.94 3.33
N SER A 32 3.60 -30.83 3.17
CA SER A 32 2.26 -30.47 2.69
C SER A 32 1.44 -29.63 3.67
N GLY A 33 1.84 -29.58 4.94
CA GLY A 33 1.18 -28.80 5.99
C GLY A 33 1.29 -27.28 5.86
N LEU A 34 2.16 -26.76 4.98
CA LEU A 34 2.34 -25.32 4.74
C LEU A 34 1.52 -24.86 3.53
N THR A 35 0.49 -24.05 3.76
CA THR A 35 -0.49 -23.67 2.72
C THR A 35 -0.60 -22.15 2.55
N PRO A 36 -0.55 -21.61 1.33
CA PRO A 36 -0.80 -20.19 1.05
C PRO A 36 -2.25 -19.77 1.27
N VAL A 37 -2.42 -18.57 1.83
CA VAL A 37 -3.72 -17.91 2.08
C VAL A 37 -3.90 -16.74 1.13
N CYS A 38 -3.15 -15.66 1.31
CA CYS A 38 -3.23 -14.45 0.47
C CYS A 38 -1.95 -13.60 0.55
N PRO A 39 -1.68 -12.75 -0.45
CA PRO A 39 -0.66 -11.71 -0.37
C PRO A 39 -0.94 -10.73 0.77
N VAL A 40 0.11 -10.40 1.52
CA VAL A 40 0.06 -9.40 2.59
C VAL A 40 1.37 -8.61 2.63
N TYR A 41 1.37 -7.47 3.31
CA TYR A 41 2.58 -6.72 3.64
C TYR A 41 2.76 -6.55 5.14
N LEU A 42 4.02 -6.53 5.56
CA LEU A 42 4.44 -6.13 6.90
C LEU A 42 4.88 -4.66 6.86
N PRO A 43 4.09 -3.73 7.44
CA PRO A 43 4.44 -2.31 7.48
C PRO A 43 5.60 -2.03 8.43
N ASP A 44 6.38 -1.01 8.10
CA ASP A 44 7.50 -0.47 8.88
C ASP A 44 8.72 -1.38 9.00
N TYR A 45 8.92 -2.22 7.99
CA TYR A 45 10.13 -3.04 7.83
C TYR A 45 10.68 -2.93 6.41
N LYS A 46 11.96 -3.24 6.25
CA LYS A 46 12.63 -3.41 4.96
C LYS A 46 13.43 -4.70 4.91
N LEU A 47 13.58 -5.25 3.71
CA LEU A 47 14.44 -6.41 3.45
C LEU A 47 15.92 -6.04 3.60
N HIS A 48 16.70 -6.94 4.18
CA HIS A 48 18.14 -6.81 4.32
C HIS A 48 18.85 -8.16 4.43
N PHE A 49 19.99 -8.34 3.75
CA PHE A 49 20.83 -9.52 3.91
C PHE A 49 21.82 -9.32 5.06
N SER A 50 21.39 -9.63 6.29
CA SER A 50 22.08 -9.22 7.53
C SER A 50 22.93 -10.31 8.20
N HIS A 51 23.11 -11.48 7.61
CA HIS A 51 24.00 -12.50 8.18
C HIS A 51 24.42 -13.53 7.13
N PHE A 52 25.54 -14.21 7.40
CA PHE A 52 26.01 -15.33 6.58
C PHE A 52 25.30 -16.62 6.99
N SER A 53 24.66 -17.29 6.03
CA SER A 53 24.08 -18.61 6.18
C SER A 53 25.01 -19.67 5.58
N THR A 54 25.41 -20.63 6.41
CA THR A 54 26.23 -21.77 5.97
C THR A 54 25.48 -22.66 4.98
N SER A 55 24.15 -22.79 5.11
CA SER A 55 23.34 -23.61 4.22
C SER A 55 23.10 -22.95 2.85
N ARG A 56 23.15 -21.62 2.78
CA ARG A 56 23.01 -20.86 1.54
C ARG A 56 24.34 -20.42 0.91
N GLY A 57 25.45 -20.57 1.65
CA GLY A 57 26.79 -20.21 1.18
C GLY A 57 27.03 -18.71 1.04
N GLY A 58 26.18 -17.87 1.65
CA GLY A 58 26.20 -16.42 1.49
C GLY A 58 25.23 -15.71 2.42
N GLY A 59 24.96 -14.44 2.12
CA GLY A 59 23.95 -13.64 2.80
C GLY A 59 22.57 -14.30 2.77
N ALA A 60 21.89 -14.33 3.92
CA ALA A 60 20.50 -14.76 4.01
C ALA A 60 19.57 -13.61 4.43
N LEU A 61 18.32 -13.69 3.95
CA LEU A 61 17.35 -12.61 4.02
C LEU A 61 16.82 -12.44 5.45
N ASN A 62 16.71 -11.19 5.88
CA ASN A 62 16.10 -10.79 7.13
C ASN A 62 15.29 -9.51 6.89
N ILE A 63 14.51 -9.09 7.88
CA ILE A 63 13.84 -7.80 7.93
C ILE A 63 14.40 -6.91 9.05
N LEU A 64 14.47 -5.61 8.79
CA LEU A 64 14.88 -4.59 9.76
C LEU A 64 13.79 -3.51 9.88
N PRO A 65 13.55 -2.94 11.07
CA PRO A 65 12.62 -1.82 11.22
C PRO A 65 12.99 -0.66 10.30
N SER A 66 12.00 -0.09 9.62
CA SER A 66 12.13 1.04 8.71
C SER A 66 10.76 1.67 8.44
N LEU A 67 10.45 2.76 9.15
CA LEU A 67 9.14 3.42 9.11
C LEU A 67 8.77 3.88 7.68
N GLY A 68 7.57 3.51 7.23
CA GLY A 68 7.06 3.86 5.90
C GLY A 68 7.50 2.93 4.76
N HIS A 69 8.39 1.98 5.03
CA HIS A 69 8.59 0.82 4.16
C HIS A 69 7.50 -0.24 4.44
N ALA A 70 7.31 -1.13 3.48
CA ALA A 70 6.47 -2.30 3.65
C ALA A 70 7.15 -3.49 2.97
N VAL A 71 7.24 -4.61 3.67
CA VAL A 71 7.76 -5.86 3.09
C VAL A 71 6.58 -6.66 2.58
N GLU A 72 6.51 -6.87 1.28
CA GLU A 72 5.55 -7.80 0.68
C GLU A 72 5.92 -9.24 1.01
N GLY A 73 4.90 -10.07 1.19
CA GLY A 73 5.05 -11.49 1.42
C GLY A 73 3.73 -12.22 1.31
N MET A 74 3.73 -13.46 1.78
CA MET A 74 2.55 -14.33 1.70
C MET A 74 2.12 -14.73 3.10
N LEU A 75 0.83 -14.58 3.37
CA LEU A 75 0.19 -15.16 4.55
C LEU A 75 0.00 -16.65 4.30
N MET A 76 0.51 -17.47 5.21
CA MET A 76 0.45 -18.93 5.14
C MET A 76 -0.23 -19.48 6.39
N THR A 77 -0.87 -20.64 6.28
CA THR A 77 -1.20 -21.49 7.42
C THR A 77 -0.22 -22.66 7.50
N ALA A 78 0.00 -23.15 8.71
CA ALA A 78 0.81 -24.34 8.97
C ALA A 78 0.11 -25.24 9.98
N ASP A 79 0.13 -26.55 9.73
CA ASP A 79 -0.20 -27.56 10.75
C ASP A 79 0.96 -27.75 11.75
N ASP A 80 0.75 -28.58 12.77
CA ASP A 80 1.73 -28.75 13.85
C ASP A 80 3.08 -29.28 13.34
N HIS A 81 3.08 -30.17 12.33
CA HIS A 81 4.31 -30.70 11.74
C HIS A 81 5.04 -29.65 10.89
N ALA A 82 4.30 -28.85 10.13
CA ALA A 82 4.87 -27.74 9.38
C ALA A 82 5.45 -26.66 10.29
N TRP A 83 4.86 -26.40 11.46
CA TRP A 83 5.44 -25.51 12.47
C TRP A 83 6.76 -26.02 13.02
N GLU A 84 6.83 -27.29 13.42
CA GLU A 84 8.09 -27.92 13.87
C GLU A 84 9.18 -27.86 12.79
N ALA A 85 8.78 -28.08 11.53
CA ALA A 85 9.67 -27.99 10.38
C ALA A 85 10.15 -26.55 10.12
N LEU A 86 9.28 -25.54 10.25
CA LEU A 86 9.64 -24.13 10.15
C LEU A 86 10.65 -23.74 11.23
N ASP A 87 10.36 -24.07 12.50
CA ASP A 87 11.27 -23.78 13.61
C ASP A 87 12.65 -24.42 13.40
N CYS A 88 12.67 -25.66 12.90
CA CYS A 88 13.91 -26.36 12.55
C CYS A 88 14.65 -25.69 11.38
N LYS A 89 13.94 -25.29 10.32
CA LYS A 89 14.52 -24.63 9.13
C LYS A 89 15.13 -23.27 9.48
N GLU A 90 14.45 -22.49 10.31
CA GLU A 90 14.85 -21.16 10.75
C GLU A 90 15.86 -21.17 11.90
N GLY A 91 16.14 -22.34 12.47
CA GLY A 91 17.02 -22.48 13.63
C GLY A 91 16.47 -21.74 14.85
N ALA A 92 15.15 -21.69 14.99
CA ALA A 92 14.48 -20.99 16.07
C ALA A 92 14.68 -21.71 17.43
N PRO A 93 14.76 -20.98 18.54
CA PRO A 93 14.82 -19.53 18.67
C PRO A 93 16.28 -18.99 18.68
N TYR A 94 17.26 -19.74 18.17
CA TYR A 94 18.68 -19.44 18.34
C TYR A 94 19.31 -18.65 17.20
N VAL A 95 18.77 -18.74 15.99
CA VAL A 95 19.19 -17.96 14.81
C VAL A 95 18.16 -16.88 14.53
N TYR A 96 16.93 -17.30 14.23
CA TYR A 96 15.76 -16.44 14.14
C TYR A 96 14.88 -16.59 15.37
N GLU A 97 14.18 -15.52 15.72
CA GLU A 97 13.15 -15.49 16.74
C GLU A 97 11.78 -15.45 16.05
N ALA A 98 10.84 -16.26 16.53
CA ALA A 98 9.46 -16.26 16.05
C ALA A 98 8.68 -15.19 16.81
N ILE A 99 8.25 -14.13 16.11
CA ILE A 99 7.62 -12.95 16.71
C ILE A 99 6.25 -12.71 16.07
N ASP A 100 5.23 -12.49 16.89
CA ASP A 100 3.92 -12.04 16.41
C ASP A 100 3.99 -10.61 15.87
N LYS A 101 3.54 -10.42 14.62
CA LYS A 101 3.38 -9.11 13.98
C LYS A 101 2.03 -9.01 13.30
N THR A 102 1.53 -7.77 13.21
CA THR A 102 0.38 -7.46 12.38
C THR A 102 0.83 -7.29 10.93
N VAL A 103 0.23 -8.08 10.03
CA VAL A 103 0.38 -7.94 8.57
C VAL A 103 -0.97 -7.62 7.95
N LEU A 104 -0.94 -7.01 6.78
CA LEU A 104 -2.09 -6.40 6.13
C LEU A 104 -2.23 -6.89 4.70
N ASP A 105 -3.43 -7.23 4.25
CA ASP A 105 -3.69 -7.33 2.82
C ASP A 105 -3.97 -5.95 2.21
N LEU A 106 -4.16 -5.90 0.90
CA LEU A 106 -4.47 -4.66 0.17
C LEU A 106 -5.89 -4.15 0.43
N ASP A 107 -6.77 -5.03 0.94
CA ASP A 107 -8.14 -4.68 1.31
C ASP A 107 -8.23 -4.08 2.73
N GLY A 108 -7.11 -4.13 3.47
CA GLY A 108 -6.98 -3.52 4.79
C GLY A 108 -7.32 -4.46 5.95
N ASN A 109 -7.53 -5.75 5.69
CA ASN A 109 -7.68 -6.76 6.73
C ASN A 109 -6.38 -6.93 7.51
N GLN A 110 -6.50 -7.15 8.82
CA GLN A 110 -5.36 -7.32 9.71
C GLN A 110 -5.24 -8.76 10.16
N PHE A 111 -4.03 -9.32 10.06
CA PHE A 111 -3.72 -10.66 10.51
C PHE A 111 -2.59 -10.62 11.54
N SER A 112 -2.77 -11.31 12.67
CA SER A 112 -1.66 -11.62 13.57
C SER A 112 -0.93 -12.83 13.01
N ALA A 113 0.32 -12.64 12.57
CA ALA A 113 1.13 -13.68 11.97
C ALA A 113 2.50 -13.78 12.65
N ILE A 114 2.99 -15.00 12.79
CA ILE A 114 4.35 -15.27 13.22
C ILE A 114 5.30 -14.89 12.09
N VAL A 115 6.34 -14.14 12.44
CA VAL A 115 7.43 -13.77 11.54
C VAL A 115 8.75 -14.23 12.17
N TYR A 116 9.58 -14.91 11.39
CA TYR A 116 10.94 -15.20 11.82
C TYR A 116 11.83 -13.99 11.55
N ILE A 117 12.37 -13.38 12.61
CA ILE A 117 13.28 -12.23 12.52
C ILE A 117 14.64 -12.62 13.10
N LEU A 118 15.72 -12.30 12.40
CA LEU A 118 17.07 -12.63 12.87
C LEU A 118 17.33 -11.96 14.21
N ARG A 119 17.87 -12.71 15.17
CA ARG A 119 18.18 -12.16 16.48
C ARG A 119 19.12 -10.96 16.41
N PRO A 120 18.91 -9.92 17.25
CA PRO A 120 19.72 -8.70 17.22
C PRO A 120 21.23 -8.94 17.35
N ASP A 121 21.65 -9.91 18.17
CA ASP A 121 23.08 -10.24 18.38
C ASP A 121 23.76 -10.90 17.17
N ARG A 122 22.96 -11.35 16.19
CA ARG A 122 23.43 -11.96 14.94
C ARG A 122 23.38 -11.02 13.75
N VAL A 123 22.71 -9.87 13.86
CA VAL A 123 22.62 -8.86 12.81
C VAL A 123 24.03 -8.32 12.51
N ARG A 124 24.41 -8.37 11.24
CA ARG A 124 25.62 -7.79 10.67
C ARG A 124 25.25 -6.74 9.63
N ALA A 125 26.27 -5.99 9.21
CA ALA A 125 26.19 -5.23 7.97
C ALA A 125 25.92 -6.17 6.77
N PHE A 126 25.60 -5.58 5.62
CA PHE A 126 25.30 -6.31 4.40
C PHE A 126 26.29 -7.47 4.13
N VAL A 127 25.72 -8.66 3.92
CA VAL A 127 26.43 -9.86 3.48
C VAL A 127 25.92 -10.22 2.10
N GLU A 128 26.81 -10.32 1.13
CA GLU A 128 26.45 -10.63 -0.26
C GLU A 128 25.80 -12.02 -0.35
N PRO A 129 24.57 -12.13 -0.88
CA PRO A 129 23.92 -13.41 -1.09
C PRO A 129 24.45 -14.13 -2.33
N THR A 130 24.24 -15.44 -2.37
CA THR A 130 24.48 -16.22 -3.59
C THR A 130 23.39 -15.93 -4.63
N VAL A 131 23.76 -15.99 -5.91
CA VAL A 131 22.81 -15.79 -7.02
C VAL A 131 21.68 -16.82 -6.95
N GLU A 132 22.01 -18.07 -6.60
CA GLU A 132 21.07 -19.16 -6.44
C GLU A 132 20.03 -18.88 -5.35
N TYR A 133 20.46 -18.32 -4.21
CA TYR A 133 19.54 -18.00 -3.13
C TYR A 133 18.59 -16.86 -3.50
N VAL A 134 19.10 -15.79 -4.13
CA VAL A 134 18.26 -14.68 -4.59
C VAL A 134 17.22 -15.16 -5.62
N GLU A 135 17.62 -16.04 -6.54
CA GLU A 135 16.70 -16.58 -7.55
C GLU A 135 15.61 -17.46 -6.94
N THR A 136 15.91 -18.21 -5.87
CA THR A 136 14.88 -18.92 -5.09
C THR A 136 13.84 -17.98 -4.50
N VAL A 137 14.25 -16.84 -3.92
CA VAL A 137 13.31 -15.85 -3.40
C VAL A 137 12.49 -15.22 -4.54
N ARG A 138 13.13 -14.84 -5.66
CA ARG A 138 12.44 -14.29 -6.85
C ARG A 138 11.40 -15.24 -7.42
N ARG A 139 11.72 -16.53 -7.49
CA ARG A 139 10.80 -17.57 -7.96
C ARG A 139 9.58 -17.71 -7.04
N GLY A 140 9.78 -17.57 -5.73
CA GLY A 140 8.67 -17.43 -4.79
C GLY A 140 7.79 -16.22 -5.12
N LEU A 141 8.39 -15.03 -5.34
CA LEU A 141 7.65 -13.78 -5.57
C LEU A 141 6.79 -13.87 -6.82
N ARG A 142 7.39 -14.34 -7.91
CA ARG A 142 6.71 -14.52 -9.19
C ARG A 142 5.61 -15.57 -9.14
N ALA A 143 5.72 -16.59 -8.29
CA ALA A 143 4.66 -17.60 -8.15
C ALA A 143 3.36 -17.03 -7.56
N PHE A 144 3.42 -15.86 -6.91
CA PHE A 144 2.27 -15.15 -6.35
C PHE A 144 2.10 -13.74 -6.93
N ASP A 145 2.69 -13.47 -8.10
CA ASP A 145 2.63 -12.17 -8.79
C ASP A 145 3.11 -10.96 -7.94
N LEU A 146 4.06 -11.19 -7.04
CA LEU A 146 4.67 -10.16 -6.19
C LEU A 146 5.91 -9.52 -6.83
N ASP A 147 6.19 -8.27 -6.45
CA ASP A 147 7.31 -7.50 -7.01
C ASP A 147 8.66 -8.02 -6.49
N THR A 148 9.66 -8.03 -7.37
CA THR A 148 11.04 -8.43 -7.05
C THR A 148 11.98 -7.26 -6.78
N ASP A 149 11.56 -6.01 -6.98
CA ASP A 149 12.42 -4.84 -6.84
C ASP A 149 13.05 -4.72 -5.44
N ALA A 150 12.28 -5.01 -4.38
CA ALA A 150 12.77 -4.93 -3.00
C ALA A 150 13.90 -5.94 -2.74
N VAL A 151 13.73 -7.20 -3.16
CA VAL A 151 14.78 -8.23 -2.99
C VAL A 151 15.99 -7.95 -3.89
N ASN A 152 15.78 -7.42 -5.10
CA ASN A 152 16.86 -7.04 -6.01
C ASN A 152 17.73 -5.94 -5.39
N ALA A 153 17.12 -4.87 -4.89
CA ALA A 153 17.83 -3.79 -4.22
C ALA A 153 18.60 -4.31 -2.99
N ALA A 154 17.93 -5.07 -2.11
CA ALA A 154 18.55 -5.64 -0.92
C ALA A 154 19.74 -6.55 -1.26
N SER A 155 19.65 -7.35 -2.34
CA SER A 155 20.72 -8.28 -2.75
C SER A 155 21.98 -7.59 -3.25
N GLU A 156 21.87 -6.33 -3.68
CA GLU A 156 22.98 -5.49 -4.12
C GLU A 156 23.51 -4.59 -2.98
N GLY A 157 23.04 -4.78 -1.75
CA GLY A 157 23.36 -3.92 -0.60
C GLY A 157 22.75 -2.52 -0.69
N LYS A 158 21.77 -2.32 -1.58
CA LYS A 158 21.02 -1.07 -1.72
C LYS A 158 19.80 -1.10 -0.83
N GLU A 159 19.34 0.09 -0.46
CA GLU A 159 18.10 0.23 0.29
C GLU A 159 16.89 -0.07 -0.61
N PRO A 160 16.00 -1.00 -0.20
CA PRO A 160 14.73 -1.21 -0.88
C PRO A 160 13.93 0.09 -0.96
N ARG A 161 13.25 0.31 -2.08
CA ARG A 161 12.36 1.46 -2.21
C ARG A 161 11.17 1.31 -1.26
N PRO A 162 10.69 2.40 -0.62
CA PRO A 162 9.44 2.37 0.11
C PRO A 162 8.27 1.99 -0.81
N ALA A 163 7.29 1.28 -0.28
CA ALA A 163 6.08 0.88 -1.02
C ALA A 163 5.25 2.08 -1.52
N ALA A 164 5.33 3.22 -0.81
CA ALA A 164 4.84 4.50 -1.28
C ALA A 164 5.74 5.63 -0.77
N THR A 165 5.89 6.68 -1.57
CA THR A 165 6.57 7.94 -1.18
C THR A 165 5.58 9.10 -0.99
N ALA A 166 4.30 8.77 -0.86
CA ALA A 166 3.23 9.75 -0.82
C ALA A 166 2.23 9.43 0.29
N VAL A 167 1.54 10.47 0.74
CA VAL A 167 0.41 10.38 1.67
C VAL A 167 -0.83 10.89 0.95
N PHE A 168 -1.92 10.14 1.02
CA PHE A 168 -3.24 10.59 0.64
C PHE A 168 -3.98 11.14 1.85
N THR A 169 -4.53 12.34 1.71
CA THR A 169 -5.26 13.02 2.79
C THR A 169 -6.63 13.44 2.28
N TYR A 170 -7.65 13.30 3.12
CA TYR A 170 -9.05 13.53 2.74
C TYR A 170 -9.82 14.40 3.74
N GLY A 171 -9.12 14.93 4.75
CA GLY A 171 -9.70 15.70 5.85
C GLY A 171 -8.85 16.91 6.24
N THR A 172 -8.62 17.07 7.54
CA THR A 172 -7.96 18.26 8.11
C THR A 172 -6.50 18.45 7.67
N LEU A 173 -5.87 17.39 7.14
CA LEU A 173 -4.51 17.40 6.59
C LEU A 173 -4.44 17.86 5.12
N MET A 174 -5.56 18.05 4.42
CA MET A 174 -5.56 18.50 3.04
C MET A 174 -5.09 19.97 2.89
N ARG A 175 -4.60 20.36 1.70
CA ARG A 175 -4.30 21.77 1.38
C ARG A 175 -5.50 22.66 1.65
N GLY A 176 -5.27 23.81 2.27
CA GLY A 176 -6.32 24.75 2.69
C GLY A 176 -7.04 24.36 3.99
N GLU A 177 -6.72 23.22 4.59
CA GLU A 177 -7.24 22.83 5.90
C GLU A 177 -6.22 23.05 7.02
N CYS A 178 -6.71 23.01 8.27
CA CYS A 178 -6.01 23.54 9.43
C CYS A 178 -4.73 22.79 9.83
N ARG A 179 -4.54 21.53 9.37
CA ARG A 179 -3.37 20.72 9.72
C ARG A 179 -2.41 20.48 8.55
N PHE A 180 -2.62 21.10 7.39
CA PHE A 180 -1.71 20.94 6.24
C PHE A 180 -0.26 21.34 6.55
N SER A 181 -0.04 22.27 7.48
CA SER A 181 1.29 22.70 7.92
C SER A 181 2.13 21.57 8.53
N ALA A 182 1.50 20.48 9.00
CA ALA A 182 2.18 19.30 9.54
C ALA A 182 3.14 18.65 8.52
N PHE A 183 2.87 18.80 7.22
CA PHE A 183 3.76 18.28 6.18
C PHE A 183 5.09 19.04 6.07
N GLY A 184 5.15 20.29 6.54
CA GLY A 184 6.30 21.17 6.36
C GLY A 184 6.49 21.63 4.90
N THR A 185 6.56 22.94 4.68
CA THR A 185 6.63 23.55 3.33
C THR A 185 7.81 23.03 2.49
N ASN A 186 8.98 22.85 3.10
CA ASN A 186 10.18 22.35 2.41
C ASN A 186 10.20 20.84 2.18
N ASN A 187 9.21 20.10 2.69
CA ASN A 187 9.18 18.65 2.66
C ASN A 187 8.13 18.12 1.64
N VAL A 188 7.14 18.94 1.27
CA VAL A 188 6.22 18.64 0.16
C VAL A 188 6.95 18.76 -1.18
N ALA A 189 7.11 17.63 -1.87
CA ALA A 189 7.71 17.58 -3.20
C ALA A 189 6.70 17.89 -4.31
N ALA A 190 5.46 17.42 -4.15
CA ALA A 190 4.34 17.71 -5.04
C ALA A 190 3.02 17.48 -4.29
N ALA A 191 1.96 18.18 -4.69
CA ALA A 191 0.61 17.95 -4.19
C ALA A 191 -0.39 18.04 -5.33
N MET A 192 -1.23 17.00 -5.49
CA MET A 192 -2.20 16.87 -6.58
C MET A 192 -3.57 16.54 -6.01
N LEU A 193 -4.62 16.98 -6.69
CA LEU A 193 -5.97 16.48 -6.39
C LEU A 193 -6.04 15.01 -6.80
N ALA A 194 -6.71 14.23 -5.99
CA ALA A 194 -6.76 12.79 -6.16
C ALA A 194 -8.01 12.19 -5.52
N SER A 195 -8.26 10.92 -5.78
CA SER A 195 -9.34 10.16 -5.14
C SER A 195 -8.96 8.72 -4.85
N THR A 196 -9.58 8.14 -3.84
CA THR A 196 -9.47 6.71 -3.48
C THR A 196 -10.88 6.13 -3.32
N PRO A 197 -11.11 4.84 -3.59
CA PRO A 197 -12.37 4.18 -3.23
C PRO A 197 -12.67 4.29 -1.73
N GLY A 198 -13.95 4.39 -1.38
CA GLY A 198 -14.41 4.40 0.01
C GLY A 198 -15.44 5.48 0.31
N GLU A 199 -15.77 5.60 1.60
CA GLU A 199 -16.76 6.55 2.10
C GLU A 199 -16.22 7.40 3.24
N LEU A 200 -16.77 8.61 3.39
CA LEU A 200 -16.47 9.47 4.52
C LEU A 200 -17.57 9.37 5.58
N VAL A 201 -17.18 9.35 6.84
CA VAL A 201 -18.03 9.62 8.00
C VAL A 201 -17.67 10.96 8.63
N ASP A 202 -18.66 11.64 9.21
CA ASP A 202 -18.46 12.85 9.98
C ASP A 202 -18.22 12.53 11.46
N LEU A 203 -17.02 12.84 11.96
CA LEU A 203 -16.66 12.72 13.38
C LEU A 203 -16.72 14.10 14.08
N GLY A 204 -17.40 15.07 13.47
CA GLY A 204 -17.58 16.44 13.94
C GLY A 204 -16.45 17.35 13.49
N ALA A 205 -15.31 17.31 14.20
CA ALA A 205 -14.19 18.21 13.91
C ALA A 205 -13.35 17.76 12.70
N TYR A 206 -13.45 16.49 12.32
CA TYR A 206 -12.68 15.85 11.26
C TYR A 206 -13.48 14.70 10.64
N PRO A 207 -13.19 14.28 9.40
CA PRO A 207 -13.82 13.11 8.80
C PRO A 207 -13.08 11.82 9.16
N GLY A 208 -13.74 10.68 8.97
CA GLY A 208 -13.11 9.36 8.92
C GLY A 208 -13.29 8.70 7.55
N LEU A 209 -12.25 8.08 7.01
CA LEU A 209 -12.34 7.25 5.80
C LEU A 209 -12.71 5.82 6.18
N LEU A 210 -13.76 5.28 5.55
CA LEU A 210 -14.11 3.87 5.57
C LEU A 210 -13.65 3.20 4.27
N PRO A 211 -12.91 2.08 4.33
CA PRO A 211 -12.48 1.34 3.15
C PRO A 211 -13.67 0.75 2.40
N ASP A 212 -13.45 0.41 1.13
CA ASP A 212 -14.52 0.04 0.22
C ASP A 212 -15.29 -1.22 0.65
N GLU A 213 -14.64 -2.23 1.22
CA GLU A 213 -15.33 -3.44 1.71
C GLU A 213 -16.41 -3.15 2.76
N LEU A 214 -16.18 -2.12 3.58
CA LEU A 214 -17.13 -1.62 4.59
C LEU A 214 -18.15 -0.62 4.00
N SER A 215 -17.83 -0.07 2.84
CA SER A 215 -18.67 0.84 2.06
C SER A 215 -19.69 0.08 1.19
N LYS A 216 -19.25 -1.02 0.57
CA LYS A 216 -19.96 -1.78 -0.46
C LYS A 216 -20.51 -0.88 -1.57
N SER A 217 -19.74 0.12 -2.00
CA SER A 217 -20.21 1.14 -2.92
C SER A 217 -19.11 1.64 -3.85
N ASP A 218 -19.43 1.96 -5.10
CA ASP A 218 -18.49 2.57 -6.06
C ASP A 218 -18.14 4.05 -5.71
N LYS A 219 -18.34 4.44 -4.46
CA LYS A 219 -18.07 5.80 -3.99
C LYS A 219 -16.57 6.01 -3.85
N HIS A 220 -16.20 7.26 -4.10
CA HIS A 220 -14.82 7.70 -4.05
C HIS A 220 -14.69 8.89 -3.12
N VAL A 221 -13.64 8.86 -2.32
CA VAL A 221 -13.23 9.96 -1.44
C VAL A 221 -12.25 10.85 -2.19
N GLN A 222 -12.57 12.15 -2.24
CA GLN A 222 -11.74 13.18 -2.84
C GLN A 222 -10.78 13.75 -1.81
N GLY A 223 -9.51 13.89 -2.22
CA GLY A 223 -8.44 14.32 -1.34
C GLY A 223 -7.25 14.93 -2.07
N ASP A 224 -6.15 15.04 -1.35
CA ASP A 224 -4.85 15.41 -1.90
C ASP A 224 -3.87 14.24 -1.83
N PHE A 225 -3.23 13.94 -2.94
CA PHE A 225 -2.04 13.07 -3.01
C PHE A 225 -0.79 13.94 -2.85
N ILE A 226 -0.06 13.75 -1.75
CA ILE A 226 1.07 14.58 -1.37
C ILE A 226 2.34 13.73 -1.41
N ARG A 227 3.25 14.04 -2.34
CA ARG A 227 4.58 13.42 -2.40
C ARG A 227 5.50 14.08 -1.39
N ILE A 228 6.20 13.26 -0.62
CA ILE A 228 7.00 13.69 0.53
C ILE A 228 8.47 13.39 0.30
N ARG A 229 9.36 14.31 0.71
CA ARG A 229 10.82 14.11 0.62
C ARG A 229 11.34 13.25 1.77
N ASN A 230 10.92 13.53 3.00
CA ASN A 230 11.24 12.78 4.21
C ASN A 230 9.99 12.09 4.76
N LEU A 231 9.72 10.88 4.25
CA LEU A 231 8.50 10.13 4.60
C LEU A 231 8.49 9.74 6.07
N GLU A 232 9.60 9.19 6.59
CA GLU A 232 9.73 8.74 7.98
C GLU A 232 9.35 9.83 8.97
N GLN A 233 9.97 11.01 8.88
CA GLN A 233 9.66 12.13 9.78
C GLN A 233 8.21 12.61 9.65
N THR A 234 7.65 12.53 8.45
CA THR A 234 6.26 12.93 8.19
C THR A 234 5.31 11.94 8.84
N LEU A 235 5.53 10.64 8.66
CA LEU A 235 4.71 9.60 9.27
C LEU A 235 4.74 9.69 10.80
N LEU A 236 5.89 9.95 11.42
CA LEU A 236 5.96 10.18 12.88
C LEU A 236 5.06 11.32 13.37
N GLU A 237 4.93 12.39 12.57
CA GLU A 237 4.07 13.52 12.91
C GLU A 237 2.60 13.19 12.68
N LEU A 238 2.29 12.59 11.54
CA LEU A 238 0.92 12.23 11.17
C LEU A 238 0.35 11.15 12.08
N ASP A 239 1.16 10.16 12.48
CA ASP A 239 0.76 9.12 13.43
C ASP A 239 0.27 9.73 14.76
N ARG A 240 0.95 10.78 15.24
CA ARG A 240 0.54 11.52 16.44
C ARG A 240 -0.76 12.30 16.23
N ILE A 241 -0.92 12.93 15.07
CA ILE A 241 -2.11 13.73 14.74
C ILE A 241 -3.35 12.85 14.62
N GLU A 242 -3.19 11.68 14.00
CA GLU A 242 -4.26 10.73 13.70
C GLU A 242 -4.42 9.68 14.82
N GLY A 243 -3.69 9.79 15.93
CA GLY A 243 -3.82 8.84 17.05
C GLY A 243 -3.55 7.39 16.65
N PHE A 244 -2.60 7.18 15.74
CA PHE A 244 -2.11 5.86 15.35
C PHE A 244 -1.01 5.43 16.30
N GLU A 245 -1.35 4.53 17.22
CA GLU A 245 -0.44 3.92 18.19
C GLU A 245 0.00 2.52 17.71
N GLY A 246 0.25 2.41 16.40
CA GLY A 246 0.46 1.14 15.73
C GLY A 246 -0.86 0.45 15.39
N TYR A 247 -0.75 -0.82 15.00
CA TYR A 247 -1.90 -1.63 14.59
C TYR A 247 -2.69 -2.20 15.79
N ASP A 248 -2.72 -1.45 16.89
CA ASP A 248 -3.49 -1.75 18.08
C ASP A 248 -4.98 -1.46 17.83
N PRO A 249 -5.91 -2.29 18.34
CA PRO A 249 -7.35 -2.04 18.25
C PRO A 249 -7.82 -0.71 18.85
N GLN A 250 -7.04 -0.07 19.73
CA GLN A 250 -7.34 1.22 20.36
C GLN A 250 -6.90 2.44 19.54
N SER A 251 -6.07 2.25 18.50
CA SER A 251 -5.67 3.35 17.60
C SER A 251 -6.91 4.01 16.98
N LEU A 252 -6.96 5.34 16.96
CA LEU A 252 -8.11 6.09 16.43
C LEU A 252 -8.24 5.91 14.91
N PHE A 253 -7.11 5.99 14.23
CA PHE A 253 -6.99 5.67 12.82
C PHE A 253 -5.93 4.60 12.61
N ILE A 254 -6.07 3.82 11.55
CA ILE A 254 -5.11 2.80 11.14
C ILE A 254 -4.43 3.21 9.84
N ARG A 255 -3.10 3.18 9.82
CA ARG A 255 -2.34 3.52 8.61
C ARG A 255 -2.39 2.39 7.58
N ARG A 256 -2.74 2.73 6.34
CA ARG A 256 -2.91 1.78 5.22
C ARG A 256 -2.22 2.27 3.95
N LEU A 257 -1.74 1.33 3.13
CA LEU A 257 -1.42 1.60 1.73
C LEU A 257 -2.70 1.43 0.91
N VAL A 258 -3.10 2.48 0.19
CA VAL A 258 -4.29 2.46 -0.66
C VAL A 258 -3.96 2.87 -2.10
N PRO A 259 -4.68 2.32 -3.09
CA PRO A 259 -4.61 2.77 -4.48
C PRO A 259 -5.32 4.12 -4.63
N VAL A 260 -4.60 5.10 -5.16
CA VAL A 260 -5.09 6.46 -5.35
C VAL A 260 -5.07 6.83 -6.81
N ASP A 261 -6.22 7.24 -7.36
CA ASP A 261 -6.30 7.86 -8.68
C ASP A 261 -5.79 9.30 -8.64
N VAL A 262 -4.67 9.53 -9.32
CA VAL A 262 -4.07 10.85 -9.53
C VAL A 262 -4.17 11.22 -11.01
N GLY A 263 -5.32 11.74 -11.41
CA GLY A 263 -5.55 12.23 -12.77
C GLY A 263 -5.56 11.13 -13.84
N GLY A 264 -6.23 10.01 -13.55
CA GLY A 264 -6.34 8.82 -14.39
C GLY A 264 -5.18 7.83 -14.23
N ARG A 265 -4.36 7.98 -13.19
CA ARG A 265 -3.20 7.12 -12.92
C ARG A 265 -3.23 6.64 -11.48
N ILE A 266 -3.34 5.33 -11.30
CA ILE A 266 -3.30 4.72 -9.98
C ILE A 266 -1.88 4.78 -9.41
N ARG A 267 -1.76 5.22 -8.16
CA ARG A 267 -0.52 5.31 -7.38
C ARG A 267 -0.80 4.88 -5.95
N MET A 268 0.08 4.08 -5.36
CA MET A 268 -0.03 3.75 -3.93
C MET A 268 0.34 4.96 -3.07
N ALA A 269 -0.41 5.18 -1.99
CA ALA A 269 -0.11 6.16 -0.97
C ALA A 269 -0.45 5.63 0.42
N TRP A 270 0.28 6.10 1.42
CA TRP A 270 -0.13 5.93 2.81
C TRP A 270 -1.36 6.80 3.09
N THR A 271 -2.35 6.27 3.80
CA THR A 271 -3.52 6.99 4.29
C THR A 271 -3.82 6.54 5.72
N TYR A 272 -4.75 7.21 6.37
CA TYR A 272 -5.26 6.85 7.69
C TYR A 272 -6.72 6.47 7.53
N GLU A 273 -7.10 5.23 7.79
CA GLU A 273 -8.50 4.78 7.78
C GLU A 273 -9.07 4.83 9.19
N TYR A 274 -10.35 5.17 9.29
CA TYR A 274 -11.00 5.31 10.58
C TYR A 274 -11.22 3.96 11.25
N ASN A 275 -10.75 3.81 12.48
CA ASN A 275 -11.00 2.59 13.24
C ASN A 275 -12.41 2.65 13.84
N LEU A 276 -13.39 2.05 13.15
CA LEU A 276 -14.82 2.05 13.50
C LEU A 276 -15.14 1.75 14.98
N HIS A 277 -14.26 1.03 15.69
CA HIS A 277 -14.43 0.73 17.11
C HIS A 277 -14.48 1.97 18.02
N THR A 278 -13.93 3.12 17.59
CA THR A 278 -13.85 4.31 18.46
C THR A 278 -15.13 5.14 18.52
N ALA A 279 -15.99 5.07 17.50
CA ALA A 279 -17.31 5.69 17.48
C ALA A 279 -18.17 5.03 16.37
N PRO A 280 -18.95 3.99 16.71
CA PRO A 280 -19.68 3.20 15.72
C PRO A 280 -20.88 3.93 15.11
N ASP A 281 -21.39 4.99 15.76
CA ASP A 281 -22.59 5.73 15.35
C ASP A 281 -22.29 6.94 14.44
N ALA A 282 -21.08 7.01 13.86
CA ALA A 282 -20.68 8.12 13.01
C ALA A 282 -21.54 8.21 11.73
N GLN A 283 -22.05 9.41 11.42
CA GLN A 283 -22.91 9.61 10.26
C GLN A 283 -22.10 9.57 8.96
N ARG A 284 -22.49 8.70 8.02
CA ARG A 284 -21.92 8.68 6.67
C ARG A 284 -22.31 9.94 5.90
N LEU A 285 -21.32 10.54 5.23
CA LEU A 285 -21.53 11.63 4.31
C LEU A 285 -22.14 11.12 3.00
N THR A 286 -23.04 11.90 2.40
CA THR A 286 -23.67 11.56 1.11
C THR A 286 -22.73 11.76 -0.08
N HIS A 287 -21.62 12.50 0.13
CA HIS A 287 -20.56 12.76 -0.85
C HIS A 287 -19.18 12.48 -0.24
N GLY A 288 -18.20 12.12 -1.08
CA GLY A 288 -16.85 11.79 -0.63
C GLY A 288 -15.89 12.97 -0.46
N CYS A 289 -16.36 14.22 -0.34
CA CYS A 289 -15.48 15.40 -0.29
C CYS A 289 -15.65 16.19 1.01
N TRP A 290 -14.64 16.15 1.90
CA TRP A 290 -14.66 16.94 3.14
C TRP A 290 -14.68 18.46 2.88
N ARG A 291 -13.97 18.95 1.86
CA ARG A 291 -14.03 20.38 1.50
C ARG A 291 -15.44 20.81 1.09
N GLU A 292 -16.19 19.92 0.46
CA GLU A 292 -17.60 20.16 0.09
C GLU A 292 -18.49 20.18 1.32
N HIS A 293 -18.32 19.21 2.21
CA HIS A 293 -19.00 19.16 3.52
C HIS A 293 -18.82 20.46 4.31
N ARG A 294 -17.62 21.05 4.24
CA ARG A 294 -17.27 22.30 4.91
C ARG A 294 -17.65 23.57 4.13
N GLY A 295 -18.22 23.44 2.94
CA GLY A 295 -18.56 24.58 2.06
C GLY A 295 -17.35 25.30 1.47
N LYS A 296 -16.14 24.74 1.56
CA LYS A 296 -14.86 25.35 1.14
C LYS A 296 -14.37 24.89 -0.23
N LYS A 297 -14.98 23.86 -0.84
CA LYS A 297 -14.49 23.26 -2.10
C LYS A 297 -14.32 24.29 -3.23
N GLN A 298 -15.30 25.17 -3.43
CA GLN A 298 -15.27 26.13 -4.53
C GLN A 298 -14.21 27.22 -4.34
N GLU A 299 -14.09 27.73 -3.12
CA GLU A 299 -13.06 28.70 -2.74
C GLU A 299 -11.66 28.12 -2.99
N PHE A 300 -11.40 26.92 -2.47
CA PHE A 300 -10.13 26.22 -2.66
C PHE A 300 -9.79 25.98 -4.14
N LEU A 301 -10.75 25.52 -4.95
CA LEU A 301 -10.50 25.30 -6.39
C LEU A 301 -10.21 26.62 -7.12
N SER A 302 -10.89 27.69 -6.76
CA SER A 302 -10.64 29.04 -7.30
C SER A 302 -9.23 29.52 -6.98
N GLU A 303 -8.78 29.38 -5.74
CA GLU A 303 -7.41 29.73 -5.32
C GLU A 303 -6.37 28.88 -6.04
N LEU A 304 -6.57 27.56 -6.09
CA LEU A 304 -5.66 26.64 -6.77
C LEU A 304 -5.50 27.01 -8.25
N VAL A 305 -6.59 27.38 -8.92
CA VAL A 305 -6.57 27.85 -10.30
C VAL A 305 -5.79 29.15 -10.43
N LYS A 306 -6.00 30.13 -9.54
CA LYS A 306 -5.27 31.41 -9.56
C LYS A 306 -3.76 31.21 -9.40
N ASP A 307 -3.36 30.31 -8.50
CA ASP A 307 -1.94 30.02 -8.24
C ASP A 307 -1.25 29.35 -9.44
N HIS A 308 -1.99 28.59 -10.27
CA HIS A 308 -1.45 27.86 -11.41
C HIS A 308 -1.68 28.55 -12.76
N ALA A 309 -2.63 29.49 -12.85
CA ALA A 309 -3.02 30.14 -14.09
C ALA A 309 -2.40 31.55 -14.19
N HIS A 310 -1.11 31.63 -14.51
CA HIS A 310 -0.52 32.90 -14.94
C HIS A 310 -1.02 33.38 -16.33
N CYS A 311 -1.78 32.58 -17.09
CA CYS A 311 -2.28 32.96 -18.44
C CYS A 311 -3.64 32.35 -18.88
N VAL A 312 -4.48 31.79 -17.99
CA VAL A 312 -5.79 31.20 -18.39
C VAL A 312 -6.92 31.74 -17.50
N PRO A 313 -8.06 32.22 -18.05
CA PRO A 313 -9.16 32.74 -17.23
C PRO A 313 -9.71 31.68 -16.26
N GLU A 314 -9.73 32.04 -14.97
CA GLU A 314 -10.11 31.19 -13.82
C GLU A 314 -11.36 30.34 -14.07
N ARG A 315 -12.41 30.95 -14.63
CA ARG A 315 -13.71 30.32 -14.90
C ARG A 315 -13.66 29.19 -15.94
N ARG A 316 -12.73 29.25 -16.91
CA ARG A 316 -12.54 28.18 -17.91
C ARG A 316 -11.81 26.98 -17.32
N LEU A 317 -10.87 27.19 -16.40
CA LEU A 317 -10.14 26.11 -15.74
C LEU A 317 -11.00 25.38 -14.71
N ILE A 318 -11.76 26.12 -13.88
CA ILE A 318 -12.72 25.54 -12.92
C ILE A 318 -13.76 24.66 -13.64
N ASN A 319 -14.33 25.15 -14.75
CA ASN A 319 -15.28 24.36 -15.55
C ASN A 319 -14.65 23.14 -16.25
N ARG A 320 -13.32 23.09 -16.37
CA ARG A 320 -12.59 21.94 -16.92
C ARG A 320 -12.27 20.92 -15.82
N LEU A 321 -11.86 21.38 -14.64
CA LEU A 321 -11.66 20.54 -13.45
C LEU A 321 -12.97 19.87 -13.01
N ARG A 322 -14.09 20.62 -12.97
CA ARG A 322 -15.41 20.04 -12.71
C ARG A 322 -15.85 18.99 -13.74
N ARG A 323 -15.41 19.12 -15.00
CA ARG A 323 -15.72 18.13 -16.06
C ARG A 323 -14.84 16.89 -15.97
N LEU A 324 -13.58 17.02 -15.53
CA LEU A 324 -12.71 15.89 -15.25
C LEU A 324 -13.18 15.10 -14.02
N GLU A 325 -13.69 15.77 -12.97
CA GLU A 325 -14.34 15.12 -11.83
C GLU A 325 -15.56 14.26 -12.26
N LEU A 326 -16.30 14.66 -13.30
CA LEU A 326 -17.43 13.91 -13.82
C LEU A 326 -17.03 12.74 -14.73
N SER A 327 -15.87 12.81 -15.40
CA SER A 327 -15.38 11.72 -16.28
C SER A 327 -14.65 10.59 -15.54
N CYS A 328 -14.20 10.82 -14.31
CA CYS A 328 -13.63 9.75 -13.47
C CYS A 328 -14.71 8.83 -12.90
N LEU A 329 -15.96 9.30 -12.78
CA LEU A 329 -17.12 8.53 -12.29
C LEU A 329 -17.67 7.50 -13.29
N SER A 330 -17.09 7.37 -14.50
CA SER A 330 -17.60 6.51 -15.56
C SER A 330 -16.73 5.29 -15.92
N TRP A 331 -15.72 4.96 -15.11
CA TRP A 331 -14.84 3.81 -15.36
C TRP A 331 -15.19 2.65 -14.43
N ASN A 332 -16.10 1.77 -14.87
CA ASN A 332 -16.32 0.48 -14.23
C ASN A 332 -15.12 -0.44 -14.52
N TRP A 333 -14.31 -0.72 -13.50
CA TRP A 333 -13.25 -1.71 -13.55
C TRP A 333 -13.82 -3.10 -13.23
N ASN A 334 -13.62 -4.06 -14.14
CA ASN A 334 -13.99 -5.46 -13.91
C ASN A 334 -12.71 -6.24 -13.56
N PHE A 335 -12.55 -6.62 -12.30
CA PHE A 335 -11.33 -7.24 -11.76
C PHE A 335 -10.96 -8.61 -12.38
N ALA A 336 -11.84 -9.21 -13.20
CA ALA A 336 -11.67 -10.56 -13.72
C ALA A 336 -10.90 -10.66 -15.06
N SER A 337 -10.64 -9.57 -15.80
CA SER A 337 -10.13 -9.71 -17.18
C SER A 337 -9.06 -8.72 -17.66
N GLY A 338 -8.60 -7.77 -16.84
CA GLY A 338 -7.41 -6.95 -17.17
C GLY A 338 -7.51 -6.11 -18.46
N GLU A 339 -8.70 -5.77 -18.95
CA GLU A 339 -8.88 -4.91 -20.14
C GLU A 339 -9.77 -3.69 -19.85
N LEU A 340 -9.37 -2.53 -20.44
CA LEU A 340 -10.14 -1.29 -20.43
C LEU A 340 -11.33 -1.39 -21.39
N ILE A 341 -12.55 -1.38 -20.86
CA ILE A 341 -13.76 -1.22 -21.68
C ILE A 341 -13.89 0.26 -22.05
N SER A 342 -13.84 0.56 -23.35
CA SER A 342 -14.09 1.91 -23.87
C SER A 342 -15.56 2.30 -23.68
N PRO A 343 -15.87 3.59 -23.45
CA PRO A 343 -17.24 4.06 -23.27
C PRO A 343 -18.11 3.80 -24.52
N PRO A 344 -19.44 3.66 -24.38
CA PRO A 344 -20.32 3.52 -25.53
C PRO A 344 -20.29 4.78 -26.40
N GLU A 345 -20.20 4.59 -27.72
CA GLU A 345 -20.18 5.67 -28.72
C GLU A 345 -21.44 6.56 -28.59
N GLU A 346 -21.23 7.85 -28.31
CA GLU A 346 -22.25 8.87 -28.46
C GLU A 346 -22.60 9.01 -29.94
N ASN A 347 -23.78 8.51 -30.28
CA ASN A 347 -24.41 8.70 -31.56
C ASN A 347 -24.97 10.14 -31.62
N SER A 348 -24.30 11.05 -32.32
CA SER A 348 -24.94 12.28 -32.76
C SER A 348 -24.46 12.68 -34.16
N ASP A 349 -25.36 12.48 -35.11
CA ASP A 349 -25.45 13.24 -36.35
C ASP A 349 -25.16 14.72 -36.09
N ASP A 350 -24.03 15.23 -36.60
CA ASP A 350 -24.08 16.54 -37.25
C ASP A 350 -23.08 16.64 -38.41
N LYS A 351 -23.52 17.39 -39.41
CA LYS A 351 -23.10 17.32 -40.79
C LYS A 351 -21.70 17.91 -41.03
N LYS A 352 -20.96 17.20 -41.90
CA LYS A 352 -20.12 17.68 -43.02
C LYS A 352 -19.36 19.00 -42.80
N THR A 353 -18.03 18.93 -42.82
CA THR A 353 -17.22 19.61 -43.84
C THR A 353 -15.90 18.86 -44.04
N THR A 354 -15.77 18.28 -45.23
CA THR A 354 -14.57 17.67 -45.79
C THR A 354 -13.52 18.72 -46.09
N ILE A 355 -12.29 18.59 -45.55
CA ILE A 355 -11.07 19.06 -46.23
C ILE A 355 -9.98 18.01 -46.06
N PHE A 356 -9.67 17.35 -47.18
CA PHE A 356 -8.48 16.52 -47.38
C PHE A 356 -7.22 17.38 -47.32
N HIS A 357 -6.15 16.91 -46.68
CA HIS A 357 -4.80 17.01 -47.26
C HIS A 357 -3.87 15.90 -46.75
N ARG A 358 -3.41 15.09 -47.71
CA ARG A 358 -2.28 14.16 -47.64
C ARG A 358 -0.96 14.93 -47.43
N PHE A 359 -0.07 14.37 -46.61
CA PHE A 359 1.39 14.39 -46.76
C PHE A 359 1.91 13.13 -46.02
N THR A 360 2.13 12.00 -46.69
CA THR A 360 3.41 11.48 -47.26
C THR A 360 4.61 11.53 -46.33
N GLU A 361 5.15 10.33 -46.14
CA GLU A 361 6.41 9.89 -45.53
C GLU A 361 7.63 10.77 -45.83
N GLY A 362 8.53 10.79 -44.84
CA GLY A 362 9.88 11.33 -44.86
C GLY A 362 10.56 11.03 -43.53
#